data_AF-A0A7X7RXY0-F1
#
_entry.id   AF-A0A7X7RXY0-F1
#
_cell.length_a   1.000
_cell.length_b   1.000
_cell.length_c   1.000
_cell.angle_alpha   90.00
_cell.angle_beta   90.00
_cell.angle_gamma   90.00
#
_symmetry.space_group_name_H-M   'P 1'
#
loop_
_entity.id
_entity.type
_entity.pdbx_description
1 polymer ?
#
loop_
_entity_poly.entity_id
_entity_poly.type
_entity_poly.pdbx_seq_one_letter_code
_entity_poly.pdbx_strand_id
1 'polypeptide(L)'
;SFKASNGKLNLELLEENAQVKLSLGKQHFGNFNVMLWHDNESGKNTWTDVNQCDSVTISAGQNAMEINVIARKGGKTTSAIEDQLTQRQFKIHYKLVLLPEADWFLSEIISVQPIDDQALDIKGFFFRLYPAFQVLPPPTHKAPNLWNDNQKCAWRSKDDKRFLGVAAIQNFDITLHYWITDDTALHPDAFRRVKASVPAGESYKLETPLYIMNYLGFGDVEDIVKIEKRLQQLDLP
;
A
#
# COMPACT_ATOMS: atom_id res chain seq x y z
N SER A 1 12.27 10.79 8.79
CA SER A 1 12.65 9.99 7.60
C SER A 1 13.23 8.62 7.98
N PHE A 2 13.22 7.67 7.03
CA PHE A 2 14.06 6.46 7.08
C PHE A 2 14.60 6.11 5.69
N LYS A 3 15.73 5.39 5.66
CA LYS A 3 16.26 4.70 4.48
C LYS A 3 16.66 3.29 4.88
N ALA A 4 16.19 2.30 4.14
CA ALA A 4 16.45 0.89 4.41
C ALA A 4 16.75 0.15 3.11
N SER A 5 17.63 -0.86 3.18
CA SER A 5 18.01 -1.67 2.03
C SER A 5 18.25 -3.12 2.46
N ASN A 6 17.93 -4.05 1.57
CA ASN A 6 18.24 -5.47 1.71
C ASN A 6 19.32 -5.96 0.71
N GLY A 7 20.09 -5.03 0.13
CA GLY A 7 21.07 -5.30 -0.93
C GLY A 7 20.54 -5.08 -2.34
N LYS A 8 19.24 -5.31 -2.58
CA LYS A 8 18.60 -5.21 -3.90
C LYS A 8 17.53 -4.11 -3.97
N LEU A 9 16.59 -4.17 -3.04
CA LEU A 9 15.50 -3.23 -2.84
C LEU A 9 15.89 -2.14 -1.85
N ASN A 10 15.60 -0.90 -2.20
CA ASN A 10 15.78 0.28 -1.36
C ASN A 10 14.42 0.92 -1.08
N LEU A 11 14.14 1.15 0.20
CA LEU A 11 12.96 1.83 0.72
C LEU A 11 13.39 3.16 1.36
N GLU A 12 12.73 4.25 0.98
CA GLU A 12 12.98 5.59 1.51
C GLU A 12 11.66 6.28 1.83
N LEU A 13 11.46 6.72 3.08
CA LEU A 13 10.30 7.51 3.44
C LEU A 13 10.48 8.96 2.97
N LEU A 14 9.55 9.40 2.14
CA LEU A 14 9.40 10.77 1.66
C LEU A 14 8.70 11.62 2.72
N GLU A 15 9.37 12.66 3.23
CA GLU A 15 8.86 13.46 4.35
C GLU A 15 7.70 14.37 3.92
N GLU A 16 7.64 14.73 2.65
CA GLU A 16 6.64 15.64 2.07
C GLU A 16 5.21 15.06 2.07
N ASN A 17 5.09 13.72 2.01
CA ASN A 17 3.80 13.06 1.83
C ASN A 17 3.69 11.69 2.53
N ALA A 18 4.67 11.32 3.35
CA ALA A 18 4.76 10.05 4.06
C ALA A 18 4.71 8.79 3.17
N GLN A 19 4.92 8.93 1.86
CA GLN A 19 5.02 7.78 0.97
C GLN A 19 6.40 7.12 1.09
N VAL A 20 6.45 5.82 0.84
CA VAL A 20 7.71 5.07 0.80
C VAL A 20 8.13 4.88 -0.65
N LYS A 21 9.19 5.58 -1.06
CA LYS A 21 9.83 5.42 -2.36
C LYS A 21 10.45 4.03 -2.49
N LEU A 22 10.18 3.37 -3.61
CA LEU A 22 10.61 2.00 -3.92
C LEU A 22 11.61 2.01 -5.06
N SER A 23 12.83 1.52 -4.84
CA SER A 23 13.87 1.48 -5.87
C SER A 23 14.62 0.15 -5.93
N LEU A 24 14.89 -0.36 -7.14
CA LEU A 24 15.84 -1.47 -7.36
C LEU A 24 17.16 -0.88 -7.83
N GLY A 25 18.21 -1.04 -7.02
CA GLY A 25 19.46 -0.32 -7.23
C GLY A 25 19.21 1.20 -7.31
N LYS A 26 19.61 1.83 -8.41
CA LYS A 26 19.42 3.28 -8.66
C LYS A 26 18.09 3.63 -9.33
N GLN A 27 17.33 2.64 -9.81
CA GLN A 27 16.10 2.89 -10.55
C GLN A 27 14.91 3.02 -9.60
N HIS A 28 14.24 4.19 -9.62
CA HIS A 28 12.96 4.39 -8.95
C HIS A 28 11.84 3.70 -9.73
N PHE A 29 11.03 2.90 -9.03
CA PHE A 29 9.91 2.14 -9.60
C PHE A 29 8.55 2.74 -9.26
N GLY A 30 8.43 3.33 -8.08
CA GLY A 30 7.18 3.89 -7.60
C GLY A 30 7.22 4.19 -6.12
N ASN A 31 6.05 4.49 -5.58
CA ASN A 31 5.84 4.83 -4.19
C ASN A 31 4.77 3.94 -3.58
N PHE A 32 4.99 3.49 -2.34
CA PHE A 32 4.02 2.79 -1.51
C PHE A 32 3.34 3.78 -0.55
N ASN A 33 2.04 3.63 -0.35
CA ASN A 33 1.31 4.30 0.72
C ASN A 33 0.20 3.40 1.31
N VAL A 34 -0.35 3.82 2.44
CA VAL A 34 -1.54 3.22 3.03
C VAL A 34 -2.69 4.24 3.07
N MET A 35 -3.90 3.75 2.83
CA MET A 35 -5.10 4.58 2.79
C MET A 35 -6.22 3.92 3.59
N LEU A 36 -7.04 4.75 4.24
CA LEU A 36 -8.21 4.33 4.98
C LEU A 36 -9.49 4.65 4.19
N TRP A 37 -10.40 3.70 4.12
CA TRP A 37 -11.79 3.95 3.77
C TRP A 37 -12.61 4.08 5.05
N HIS A 38 -13.20 5.25 5.27
CA HIS A 38 -13.94 5.59 6.48
C HIS A 38 -15.08 6.56 6.18
N ASP A 39 -15.89 6.85 7.19
CA ASP A 39 -16.80 8.00 7.14
C ASP A 39 -16.09 9.28 7.61
N ASN A 40 -16.32 10.37 6.88
CA ASN A 40 -15.86 11.70 7.28
C ASN A 40 -16.74 12.27 8.41
N GLU A 41 -16.48 13.50 8.85
CA GLU A 41 -17.27 14.16 9.91
C GLU A 41 -18.77 14.31 9.59
N SER A 42 -19.15 14.31 8.31
CA SER A 42 -20.55 14.38 7.88
C SER A 42 -21.20 13.01 7.60
N GLY A 43 -20.51 11.91 7.91
CA GLY A 43 -21.00 10.54 7.66
C GLY A 43 -20.91 10.10 6.19
N LYS A 44 -20.17 10.83 5.35
CA LYS A 44 -19.95 10.51 3.93
C LYS A 44 -18.76 9.58 3.77
N ASN A 45 -18.93 8.55 2.92
CA ASN A 45 -17.86 7.66 2.48
C ASN A 45 -16.67 8.44 1.92
N THR A 46 -15.49 8.20 2.49
CA THR A 46 -14.26 8.91 2.15
C THR A 46 -13.06 7.96 2.13
N TRP A 47 -12.14 8.20 1.20
CA TRP A 47 -10.88 7.48 1.08
C TRP A 47 -9.74 8.47 1.30
N THR A 48 -8.91 8.21 2.32
CA THR A 48 -7.90 9.17 2.75
C THR A 48 -6.55 8.48 2.92
N ASP A 49 -5.58 8.90 2.11
CA ASP A 49 -4.17 8.56 2.28
C ASP A 49 -3.61 9.16 3.58
N VAL A 50 -2.72 8.43 4.25
CA VAL A 50 -1.81 9.06 5.22
C VAL A 50 -0.85 9.99 4.48
N ASN A 51 -0.48 11.09 5.13
CA ASN A 51 0.36 12.13 4.52
C ASN A 51 1.46 12.66 5.45
N GLN A 52 1.51 12.19 6.69
CA GLN A 52 2.54 12.53 7.68
C GLN A 52 3.01 11.26 8.39
N CYS A 53 4.28 11.25 8.82
CA CYS A 53 4.85 10.13 9.58
C CYS A 53 5.17 10.61 11.00
N ASP A 54 4.65 9.92 12.01
CA ASP A 54 4.91 10.23 13.42
C ASP A 54 6.18 9.54 13.91
N SER A 55 6.35 8.26 13.58
CA SER A 55 7.51 7.49 14.05
C SER A 55 7.83 6.32 13.14
N VAL A 56 9.11 5.95 13.12
CA VAL A 56 9.62 4.76 12.44
C VAL A 56 10.51 4.00 13.41
N THR A 57 10.36 2.68 13.46
CA THR A 57 11.29 1.79 14.17
C THR A 57 11.75 0.71 13.22
N ILE A 58 13.06 0.50 13.14
CA ILE A 58 13.68 -0.52 12.29
C ILE A 58 14.34 -1.56 13.18
N SER A 59 14.03 -2.82 12.97
CA SER A 59 14.66 -3.96 13.63
C SER A 59 15.20 -4.92 12.58
N ALA A 60 16.50 -5.18 12.62
CA ALA A 60 17.15 -6.19 11.79
C ALA A 60 17.18 -7.52 12.56
N GLY A 61 16.41 -8.50 12.09
CA GLY A 61 16.50 -9.89 12.53
C GLY A 61 17.50 -10.69 11.69
N GLN A 62 17.70 -11.96 12.03
CA GLN A 62 18.60 -12.85 11.28
C GLN A 62 18.13 -13.10 9.84
N ASN A 63 16.80 -13.17 9.63
CA ASN A 63 16.21 -13.58 8.35
C ASN A 63 15.43 -12.47 7.64
N ALA A 64 15.18 -11.34 8.31
CA ALA A 64 14.38 -10.25 7.78
C ALA A 64 14.69 -8.94 8.50
N MET A 65 14.55 -7.82 7.80
CA MET A 65 14.45 -6.50 8.40
C MET A 65 12.99 -6.08 8.46
N GLU A 66 12.54 -5.68 9.65
CA GLU A 66 11.20 -5.16 9.88
C GLU A 66 11.25 -3.65 10.08
N ILE A 67 10.34 -2.94 9.41
CA ILE A 67 10.19 -1.49 9.50
C ILE A 67 8.76 -1.21 9.94
N ASN A 68 8.61 -0.76 11.18
CA ASN A 68 7.34 -0.36 11.75
C ASN A 68 7.17 1.15 11.55
N VAL A 69 6.07 1.55 10.91
CA VAL A 69 5.76 2.95 10.62
C VAL A 69 4.42 3.29 11.26
N ILE A 70 4.40 4.37 12.05
CA ILE A 70 3.17 5.02 12.48
C ILE A 70 3.00 6.25 11.60
N ALA A 71 2.11 6.16 10.63
CA ALA A 71 1.75 7.27 9.75
C ALA A 71 0.38 7.79 10.11
N ARG A 72 0.12 9.05 9.80
CA ARG A 72 -1.17 9.68 10.09
C ARG A 72 -1.67 10.51 8.93
N LYS A 73 -2.98 10.69 8.92
CA LYS A 73 -3.59 11.80 8.22
C LYS A 73 -3.43 13.06 9.08
N GLY A 74 -2.56 13.97 8.66
CA GLY A 74 -2.44 15.31 9.22
C GLY A 74 -3.53 16.26 8.74
N GLY A 75 -3.83 17.27 9.57
CA GLY A 75 -4.79 18.33 9.24
C GLY A 75 -4.30 19.29 8.16
N LYS A 76 -5.24 19.69 7.29
CA LYS A 76 -5.17 20.71 6.22
C LYS A 76 -3.85 20.79 5.42
N THR A 77 -3.78 20.04 4.33
CA THR A 77 -2.96 20.46 3.18
C THR A 77 -3.47 21.79 2.64
N THR A 78 -2.60 22.62 2.08
CA THR A 78 -2.84 24.01 1.63
C THR A 78 -3.84 24.18 0.47
N SER A 79 -4.60 23.15 0.11
CA SER A 79 -5.57 23.20 -1.00
C SER A 79 -6.99 23.51 -0.49
N ALA A 80 -7.60 24.54 -1.06
CA ALA A 80 -8.92 25.11 -0.72
C ALA A 80 -10.13 24.23 -1.13
N ILE A 81 -10.03 22.90 -1.02
CA ILE A 81 -11.13 22.00 -1.36
C ILE A 81 -11.92 21.68 -0.08
N GLU A 82 -13.20 22.04 -0.03
CA GLU A 82 -14.10 21.82 1.12
C GLU A 82 -14.10 20.38 1.65
N ASP A 83 -13.88 19.38 0.78
CA ASP A 83 -13.76 17.97 1.18
C ASP A 83 -12.60 17.70 2.15
N GLN A 84 -11.57 18.56 2.26
CA GLN A 84 -10.49 18.40 3.25
C GLN A 84 -10.83 18.96 4.63
N LEU A 85 -11.84 19.82 4.75
CA LEU A 85 -12.24 20.41 6.03
C LEU A 85 -13.00 19.44 6.93
N THR A 86 -13.55 18.37 6.35
CA THR A 86 -14.34 17.35 7.06
C THR A 86 -13.61 16.01 7.21
N GLN A 87 -12.34 15.93 6.78
CA GLN A 87 -11.57 14.69 6.88
C GLN A 87 -11.21 14.39 8.33
N ARG A 88 -11.67 13.22 8.80
CA ARG A 88 -11.29 12.67 10.10
C ARG A 88 -9.77 12.45 10.17
N GLN A 89 -9.20 12.68 11.35
CA GLN A 89 -7.78 12.45 11.60
C GLN A 89 -7.58 11.09 12.26
N PHE A 90 -6.63 10.32 11.74
CA PHE A 90 -6.34 8.98 12.21
C PHE A 90 -4.86 8.64 12.03
N LYS A 91 -4.40 7.65 12.78
CA LYS A 91 -3.11 6.99 12.60
C LYS A 91 -3.32 5.60 12.04
N ILE A 92 -2.41 5.18 11.16
CA ILE A 92 -2.23 3.81 10.71
C ILE A 92 -0.83 3.36 11.13
N HIS A 93 -0.77 2.30 11.92
CA HIS A 93 0.47 1.56 12.16
C HIS A 93 0.55 0.47 11.10
N TYR A 94 1.60 0.50 10.28
CA TYR A 94 1.90 -0.54 9.30
C TYR A 94 3.33 -1.04 9.45
N LYS A 95 3.56 -2.27 9.01
CA LYS A 95 4.85 -2.95 9.02
C LYS A 95 5.27 -3.28 7.60
N LEU A 96 6.54 -3.03 7.28
CA LEU A 96 7.19 -3.49 6.06
C LEU A 96 8.24 -4.52 6.41
N VAL A 97 8.31 -5.62 5.66
CA VAL A 97 9.28 -6.71 5.88
C VAL A 97 10.14 -6.88 4.63
N LEU A 98 11.44 -6.70 4.80
CA LEU A 98 12.46 -6.88 3.78
C LEU A 98 13.21 -8.18 4.03
N LEU A 99 13.12 -9.15 3.12
CA LEU A 99 13.97 -10.34 3.14
C LEU A 99 15.30 -10.06 2.44
N PRO A 100 16.41 -10.69 2.84
CA PRO A 100 17.70 -10.54 2.16
C PRO A 100 17.62 -10.78 0.66
N GLU A 101 18.23 -9.90 -0.14
CA GLU A 101 18.35 -9.99 -1.62
C GLU A 101 17.03 -10.08 -2.41
N ALA A 102 15.88 -9.92 -1.74
CA ALA A 102 14.57 -9.92 -2.39
C ALA A 102 14.34 -8.63 -3.20
N ASP A 103 13.72 -8.76 -4.38
CA ASP A 103 13.19 -7.65 -5.19
C ASP A 103 11.73 -7.29 -4.85
N TRP A 104 11.27 -7.75 -3.69
CA TRP A 104 9.93 -7.58 -3.17
C TRP A 104 9.99 -7.40 -1.65
N PHE A 105 8.89 -6.91 -1.07
CA PHE A 105 8.73 -6.76 0.37
C PHE A 105 7.30 -7.09 0.78
N LEU A 106 7.10 -7.52 2.03
CA LEU A 106 5.76 -7.67 2.59
C LEU A 106 5.31 -6.35 3.22
N SER A 107 4.02 -6.06 3.14
CA SER A 107 3.37 -5.02 3.92
C SER A 107 2.19 -5.58 4.71
N GLU A 108 1.98 -5.02 5.90
CA GLU A 108 0.89 -5.36 6.79
C GLU A 108 0.37 -4.09 7.48
N ILE A 109 -0.94 -3.95 7.60
CA ILE A 109 -1.55 -2.93 8.45
C ILE A 109 -1.84 -3.56 9.82
N ILE A 110 -1.20 -3.04 10.85
CA ILE A 110 -1.25 -3.57 12.22
C ILE A 110 -2.45 -3.02 12.97
N SER A 111 -2.63 -1.69 12.91
CA SER A 111 -3.73 -1.04 13.61
C SER A 111 -4.12 0.31 13.02
N VAL A 112 -5.36 0.72 13.32
CA VAL A 112 -5.87 2.06 13.01
C VAL A 112 -6.46 2.68 14.27
N GLN A 113 -6.18 3.96 14.49
CA GLN A 113 -6.60 4.70 15.68
C GLN A 113 -7.11 6.11 15.30
N PRO A 114 -8.30 6.53 15.74
CA PRO A 114 -8.71 7.93 15.66
C PRO A 114 -7.77 8.81 16.50
N ILE A 115 -7.47 10.00 15.99
CA ILE A 115 -6.69 11.02 16.72
C ILE A 115 -7.62 11.96 17.49
N ASP A 116 -8.82 12.18 16.97
CA ASP A 116 -9.84 13.05 17.57
C ASP A 116 -10.63 12.34 18.69
N ASP A 117 -11.52 13.10 19.34
CA ASP A 117 -12.37 12.65 20.44
C ASP A 117 -13.65 11.94 19.98
N GLN A 118 -13.73 11.59 18.69
CA GLN A 118 -14.91 10.95 18.09
C GLN A 118 -14.59 9.52 17.65
N ALA A 119 -15.61 8.67 17.65
CA ALA A 119 -15.49 7.33 17.08
C ALA A 119 -15.23 7.40 15.57
N LEU A 120 -14.41 6.50 15.04
CA LEU A 120 -14.07 6.41 13.63
C LEU A 120 -14.67 5.15 13.02
N ASP A 121 -15.62 5.33 12.10
CA ASP A 121 -16.22 4.22 11.37
C ASP A 121 -15.35 3.84 10.17
N ILE A 122 -14.71 2.68 10.27
CA ILE A 122 -13.81 2.14 9.25
C ILE A 122 -14.53 1.10 8.37
N LYS A 123 -14.25 1.18 7.08
CA LYS A 123 -14.87 0.36 6.02
C LYS A 123 -13.88 -0.48 5.22
N GLY A 124 -12.59 -0.14 5.31
CA GLY A 124 -11.54 -0.87 4.63
C GLY A 124 -10.19 -0.19 4.74
N PHE A 125 -9.16 -0.94 4.42
CA PHE A 125 -7.80 -0.42 4.29
C PHE A 125 -7.25 -0.74 2.91
N PHE A 126 -6.41 0.15 2.41
CA PHE A 126 -5.82 0.08 1.08
C PHE A 126 -4.30 0.12 1.17
N PHE A 127 -3.67 -0.69 0.33
CA PHE A 127 -2.25 -0.71 0.05
C PHE A 127 -2.08 -0.13 -1.36
N ARG A 128 -1.37 0.99 -1.47
CA ARG A 128 -1.35 1.82 -2.68
C ARG A 128 0.04 1.77 -3.28
N LEU A 129 0.16 1.33 -4.54
CA LEU A 129 1.39 1.40 -5.32
C LEU A 129 1.23 2.37 -6.48
N TYR A 130 1.90 3.50 -6.40
CA TYR A 130 1.93 4.53 -7.44
C TYR A 130 3.19 4.37 -8.29
N PRO A 131 3.08 4.04 -9.60
CA PRO A 131 4.25 3.80 -10.44
C PRO A 131 4.98 5.11 -10.79
N ALA A 132 6.31 5.05 -10.85
CA ALA A 132 7.19 6.15 -11.28
C ALA A 132 7.47 6.12 -12.80
N PHE A 133 6.62 5.43 -13.55
CA PHE A 133 6.72 5.26 -15.00
C PHE A 133 5.36 5.48 -15.65
N GLN A 134 5.38 5.83 -16.93
CA GLN A 134 4.16 5.93 -17.71
C GLN A 134 3.51 4.56 -17.84
N VAL A 135 2.31 4.43 -17.27
CA VAL A 135 1.43 3.29 -17.43
C VAL A 135 0.66 3.45 -18.73
N LEU A 136 0.57 2.41 -19.54
CA LEU A 136 -0.41 2.39 -20.62
C LEU A 136 -1.76 1.96 -20.06
N PRO A 137 -2.87 2.66 -20.40
CA PRO A 137 -4.18 2.09 -20.18
C PRO A 137 -4.25 0.73 -20.86
N PRO A 138 -4.89 -0.24 -20.21
CA PRO A 138 -5.08 -1.54 -20.84
C PRO A 138 -5.84 -1.35 -22.16
N PRO A 139 -5.67 -2.23 -23.15
CA PRO A 139 -6.50 -2.19 -24.36
C PRO A 139 -7.98 -2.17 -23.96
N THR A 140 -8.79 -1.29 -24.56
CA THR A 140 -10.20 -0.98 -24.25
C THR A 140 -11.18 -2.17 -24.24
N HIS A 141 -10.72 -3.39 -24.53
CA HIS A 141 -11.48 -4.65 -24.44
C HIS A 141 -10.95 -5.62 -23.37
N LYS A 142 -10.02 -5.17 -22.55
CA LYS A 142 -9.51 -5.87 -21.38
C LYS A 142 -9.53 -4.85 -20.26
N ALA A 143 -10.46 -4.98 -19.31
CA ALA A 143 -10.37 -4.24 -18.06
C ALA A 143 -8.92 -4.33 -17.52
N PRO A 144 -8.37 -3.27 -16.92
CA PRO A 144 -6.97 -3.20 -16.52
C PRO A 144 -6.75 -4.27 -15.48
N ASN A 145 -6.02 -5.29 -15.86
CA ASN A 145 -5.30 -6.20 -15.00
C ASN A 145 -4.72 -7.21 -15.97
N LEU A 146 -3.41 -7.39 -15.94
CA LEU A 146 -2.84 -8.47 -16.71
C LEU A 146 -3.37 -9.84 -16.27
N TRP A 147 -4.02 -9.94 -15.10
CA TRP A 147 -4.62 -11.17 -14.60
C TRP A 147 -5.80 -10.80 -13.70
N ASN A 148 -7.03 -11.05 -14.15
CA ASN A 148 -8.21 -11.02 -13.29
C ASN A 148 -8.22 -12.31 -12.44
N ASP A 149 -7.15 -12.48 -11.68
CA ASP A 149 -7.01 -13.50 -10.64
C ASP A 149 -7.07 -12.72 -9.33
N ASN A 150 -7.97 -13.09 -8.42
CA ASN A 150 -8.29 -12.34 -7.20
C ASN A 150 -7.08 -12.12 -6.26
N GLN A 151 -5.91 -12.65 -6.62
CA GLN A 151 -4.71 -12.74 -5.81
C GLN A 151 -3.51 -11.96 -6.37
N LYS A 152 -3.53 -11.40 -7.59
CA LYS A 152 -2.40 -10.61 -8.10
C LYS A 152 -2.80 -9.49 -9.06
N CYS A 153 -2.07 -8.38 -9.00
CA CYS A 153 -2.34 -7.20 -9.80
C CYS A 153 -1.09 -6.32 -9.97
N ALA A 154 -0.83 -5.76 -11.15
CA ALA A 154 0.37 -4.94 -11.40
C ALA A 154 0.16 -3.86 -12.46
N TRP A 155 0.85 -2.74 -12.26
CA TRP A 155 1.16 -1.76 -13.30
C TRP A 155 2.31 -2.25 -14.17
N ARG A 156 2.27 -1.90 -15.46
CA ARG A 156 3.38 -2.09 -16.39
C ARG A 156 3.75 -0.79 -17.09
N SER A 157 5.04 -0.64 -17.35
CA SER A 157 5.53 0.49 -18.14
C SER A 157 5.15 0.35 -19.61
N LYS A 158 5.03 1.48 -20.30
CA LYS A 158 4.72 1.53 -21.74
C LYS A 158 5.65 0.72 -22.64
N ASP A 159 6.89 0.55 -22.24
CA ASP A 159 7.89 -0.25 -22.96
C ASP A 159 7.91 -1.72 -22.52
N ASP A 160 6.97 -2.12 -21.66
CA ASP A 160 6.80 -3.48 -21.11
C ASP A 160 7.97 -4.04 -20.30
N LYS A 161 8.99 -3.21 -20.01
CA LYS A 161 10.23 -3.61 -19.34
C LYS A 161 10.21 -3.50 -17.82
N ARG A 162 9.20 -2.87 -17.23
CA ARG A 162 9.09 -2.65 -15.79
C ARG A 162 7.69 -2.96 -15.32
N PHE A 163 7.61 -3.51 -14.11
CA PHE A 163 6.36 -3.74 -13.41
C PHE A 163 6.44 -3.31 -11.94
N LEU A 164 5.28 -2.97 -11.39
CA LEU A 164 5.07 -2.68 -9.97
C LEU A 164 3.69 -3.19 -9.58
N GLY A 165 3.62 -4.11 -8.63
CA GLY A 165 2.37 -4.79 -8.31
C GLY A 165 2.32 -5.40 -6.93
N VAL A 166 1.17 -5.99 -6.66
CA VAL A 166 0.82 -6.70 -5.43
C VAL A 166 0.41 -8.11 -5.76
N ALA A 167 0.71 -9.02 -4.83
CA ALA A 167 0.11 -10.34 -4.79
C ALA A 167 -0.19 -10.74 -3.34
N ALA A 168 -1.25 -11.49 -3.17
CA ALA A 168 -1.77 -11.97 -1.90
C ALA A 168 -1.93 -13.49 -1.95
N ILE A 169 -1.92 -14.12 -0.77
CA ILE A 169 -2.17 -15.57 -0.65
C ILE A 169 -3.66 -15.86 -0.87
N GLN A 170 -3.97 -17.01 -1.47
CA GLN A 170 -5.31 -17.48 -1.83
C GLN A 170 -6.39 -17.41 -0.76
N ASN A 171 -6.02 -17.39 0.52
CA ASN A 171 -6.96 -17.39 1.64
C ASN A 171 -7.13 -16.02 2.30
N PHE A 172 -6.49 -14.98 1.78
CA PHE A 172 -6.70 -13.64 2.32
C PHE A 172 -7.94 -12.98 1.71
N ASP A 173 -8.79 -12.43 2.58
CA ASP A 173 -9.94 -11.62 2.20
C ASP A 173 -9.46 -10.24 1.72
N ILE A 174 -9.03 -10.19 0.47
CA ILE A 174 -8.51 -8.99 -0.20
C ILE A 174 -9.03 -8.90 -1.63
N THR A 175 -9.33 -7.68 -2.06
CA THR A 175 -9.67 -7.36 -3.44
C THR A 175 -8.52 -6.59 -4.08
N LEU A 176 -8.11 -7.02 -5.27
CA LEU A 176 -7.03 -6.40 -6.04
C LEU A 176 -7.58 -5.91 -7.38
N HIS A 177 -7.58 -4.59 -7.57
CA HIS A 177 -8.15 -3.96 -8.75
C HIS A 177 -7.38 -2.69 -9.11
N TYR A 178 -6.47 -2.77 -10.07
CA TYR A 178 -5.75 -1.58 -10.55
C TYR A 178 -6.44 -1.07 -11.79
N TRP A 179 -6.84 0.20 -11.82
CA TRP A 179 -7.54 0.74 -12.97
C TRP A 179 -7.22 2.21 -13.24
N ILE A 180 -7.54 2.65 -14.46
CA ILE A 180 -7.30 4.01 -14.92
C ILE A 180 -8.64 4.61 -15.31
N THR A 181 -8.95 5.80 -14.80
CA THR A 181 -10.10 6.60 -15.22
C THR A 181 -9.90 7.20 -16.61
N ASP A 182 -10.98 7.70 -17.21
CA ASP A 182 -10.92 8.39 -18.51
C ASP A 182 -10.01 9.64 -18.50
N ASP A 183 -9.86 10.29 -17.34
CA ASP A 183 -8.96 11.44 -17.12
C ASP A 183 -7.54 11.04 -16.72
N THR A 184 -7.17 9.76 -16.89
CA THR A 184 -5.84 9.17 -16.65
C THR A 184 -5.42 9.02 -15.19
N ALA A 185 -6.30 9.26 -14.22
CA ALA A 185 -6.02 9.00 -12.82
C ALA A 185 -5.81 7.50 -12.55
N LEU A 186 -4.78 7.17 -11.77
CA LEU A 186 -4.45 5.79 -11.42
C LEU A 186 -5.13 5.40 -10.10
N HIS A 187 -5.78 4.25 -10.10
CA HIS A 187 -6.43 3.67 -8.93
C HIS A 187 -5.77 2.32 -8.58
N PRO A 188 -4.67 2.32 -7.82
CA PRO A 188 -4.06 1.08 -7.33
C PRO A 188 -4.83 0.52 -6.13
N ASP A 189 -6.03 -0.04 -6.36
CA ASP A 189 -6.89 -0.52 -5.28
C ASP A 189 -6.52 -1.96 -4.88
N ALA A 190 -5.56 -2.11 -3.96
CA ALA A 190 -5.35 -3.36 -3.22
C ALA A 190 -5.93 -3.20 -1.82
N PHE A 191 -7.11 -3.77 -1.55
CA PHE A 191 -7.86 -3.41 -0.36
C PHE A 191 -8.53 -4.58 0.34
N ARG A 192 -8.56 -4.51 1.67
CA ARG A 192 -9.36 -5.39 2.52
C ARG A 192 -10.53 -4.61 3.06
N ARG A 193 -11.73 -5.15 2.88
CA ARG A 193 -12.93 -4.58 3.49
C ARG A 193 -12.95 -4.94 4.97
N VAL A 194 -13.30 -3.98 5.81
CA VAL A 194 -13.58 -4.20 7.23
C VAL A 194 -14.85 -3.45 7.59
N LYS A 195 -15.48 -3.79 8.70
CA LYS A 195 -16.57 -2.98 9.24
C LYS A 195 -16.39 -2.91 10.74
N ALA A 196 -15.91 -1.78 11.22
CA ALA A 196 -15.77 -1.53 12.65
C ALA A 196 -16.00 -0.06 12.96
N SER A 197 -16.43 0.20 14.20
CA SER A 197 -16.44 1.54 14.78
C SER A 197 -15.37 1.56 15.86
N VAL A 198 -14.40 2.46 15.74
CA VAL A 198 -13.26 2.55 16.66
C VAL A 198 -13.50 3.71 17.62
N PRO A 199 -13.74 3.48 18.92
CA PRO A 199 -13.92 4.55 19.88
C PRO A 199 -12.70 5.48 19.97
N ALA A 200 -12.92 6.71 20.41
CA ALA A 200 -11.85 7.66 20.67
C ALA A 200 -10.84 7.09 21.68
N GLY A 201 -9.55 7.23 21.37
CA GLY A 201 -8.46 6.69 22.19
C GLY A 201 -8.20 5.19 22.05
N GLU A 202 -9.08 4.43 21.39
CA GLU A 202 -8.87 3.01 21.12
C GLU A 202 -8.18 2.75 19.78
N SER A 203 -7.81 1.50 19.52
CA SER A 203 -7.22 1.09 18.25
C SER A 203 -7.88 -0.17 17.74
N TYR A 204 -8.31 -0.14 16.49
CA TYR A 204 -8.71 -1.35 15.79
C TYR A 204 -7.48 -2.13 15.33
N LYS A 205 -7.52 -3.44 15.56
CA LYS A 205 -6.50 -4.40 15.09
C LYS A 205 -7.20 -5.49 14.30
N LEU A 206 -6.55 -5.98 13.26
CA LEU A 206 -7.05 -7.14 12.54
C LEU A 206 -6.92 -8.39 13.44
N GLU A 207 -8.00 -9.17 13.55
CA GLU A 207 -7.98 -10.46 14.27
C GLU A 207 -7.04 -11.46 13.62
N THR A 208 -6.88 -11.37 12.29
CA THR A 208 -5.96 -12.19 11.50
C THR A 208 -5.03 -11.27 10.71
N PRO A 209 -3.70 -11.36 10.93
CA PRO A 209 -2.69 -10.68 10.13
C PRO A 209 -2.95 -10.82 8.63
N LEU A 210 -2.76 -9.73 7.90
CA LEU A 210 -2.84 -9.71 6.43
C LEU A 210 -1.52 -9.19 5.88
N TYR A 211 -0.78 -10.08 5.22
CA TYR A 211 0.43 -9.73 4.50
C TYR A 211 0.17 -9.65 3.01
N ILE A 212 0.60 -8.56 2.38
CA ILE A 212 0.63 -8.44 0.92
C ILE A 212 2.08 -8.39 0.47
N MET A 213 2.40 -9.17 -0.55
CA MET A 213 3.68 -9.06 -1.23
C MET A 213 3.62 -7.95 -2.27
N ASN A 214 4.46 -6.95 -2.08
CA ASN A 214 4.66 -5.85 -3.02
C ASN A 214 5.91 -6.17 -3.83
N TYR A 215 5.76 -6.29 -5.15
CA TYR A 215 6.84 -6.69 -6.04
C TYR A 215 7.10 -5.63 -7.11
N LEU A 216 8.36 -5.54 -7.49
CA LEU A 216 8.83 -4.69 -8.57
C LEU A 216 9.93 -5.44 -9.32
N GLY A 217 10.06 -5.15 -10.60
CA GLY A 217 11.07 -5.84 -11.38
C GLY A 217 11.16 -5.37 -12.81
N PHE A 218 12.26 -5.80 -13.43
CA PHE A 218 12.48 -5.66 -14.84
C PHE A 218 12.03 -6.93 -15.55
N GLY A 219 11.59 -6.80 -16.80
CA GLY A 219 11.26 -7.95 -17.65
C GLY A 219 9.77 -8.07 -17.96
N ASP A 220 9.45 -9.18 -18.62
CA ASP A 220 8.13 -9.48 -19.17
C ASP A 220 7.24 -10.24 -18.17
N VAL A 221 6.00 -10.48 -18.56
CA VAL A 221 4.98 -11.21 -17.78
C VAL A 221 5.44 -12.55 -17.20
N GLU A 222 6.38 -13.25 -17.85
CA GLU A 222 6.91 -14.54 -17.36
C GLU A 222 7.67 -14.41 -16.03
N ASP A 223 8.23 -13.24 -15.73
CA ASP A 223 8.87 -12.97 -14.45
C ASP A 223 7.86 -12.86 -13.29
N ILE A 224 6.59 -12.59 -13.59
CA ILE A 224 5.49 -12.60 -12.61
C ILE A 224 5.13 -14.04 -12.19
N VAL A 225 5.33 -15.04 -13.06
CA VAL A 225 5.11 -16.45 -12.70
C VAL A 225 6.13 -16.93 -11.66
N LYS A 226 7.35 -16.37 -11.68
CA LYS A 226 8.37 -16.66 -10.64
C LYS A 226 7.95 -16.10 -9.28
N ILE A 227 7.26 -14.95 -9.26
CA ILE A 227 6.69 -14.33 -8.06
C ILE A 227 5.65 -15.24 -7.40
N GLU A 228 4.79 -15.90 -8.17
CA GLU A 228 3.79 -16.83 -7.63
C GLU A 228 4.41 -18.03 -6.92
N LYS A 229 5.44 -18.62 -7.56
CA LYS A 229 6.17 -19.74 -6.95
C LYS A 229 6.84 -19.34 -5.64
N ARG A 230 7.33 -18.10 -5.53
CA ARG A 230 7.91 -17.58 -4.28
C ARG A 230 6.86 -17.45 -3.20
N LEU A 231 5.68 -16.91 -3.50
CA LEU A 231 4.58 -16.78 -2.53
C LEU A 231 4.16 -18.13 -1.94
N GLN A 232 4.06 -19.16 -2.77
CA GLN A 232 3.73 -20.52 -2.33
C GLN A 232 4.80 -21.16 -1.44
N GLN A 233 6.02 -20.63 -1.46
CA GLN A 233 7.17 -21.13 -0.69
C GLN A 233 7.39 -20.35 0.61
N LEU A 234 6.66 -19.26 0.85
CA LEU A 234 6.79 -18.52 2.09
C LEU A 234 6.01 -19.24 3.20
N ASP A 235 6.74 -19.80 4.15
CA ASP A 235 6.20 -20.13 5.47
C ASP A 235 5.96 -18.81 6.22
N LEU A 236 4.81 -18.19 5.97
CA LEU A 236 4.35 -17.05 6.75
C LEU A 236 3.66 -17.57 8.04
N PRO A 237 3.92 -16.93 9.19
CA PRO A 237 3.33 -17.33 10.47
C PRO A 237 1.80 -17.21 10.50
#